data_AF-A0A928CZM0-F1
#
_entry.id   AF-A0A928CZM0-F1
#
_cell.length_a   1.000
_cell.length_b   1.000
_cell.length_c   1.000
_cell.angle_alpha   90.00
_cell.angle_beta   90.00
_cell.angle_gamma   90.00
#
_symmetry.space_group_name_H-M   'P 1'
#
loop_
_entity.id
_entity.type
_entity.pdbx_description
1 polymer ?
#
loop_
_entity_poly.entity_id
_entity_poly.type
_entity_poly.pdbx_seq_one_letter_code
_entity_poly.pdbx_strand_id
1 'polypeptide(L)' 'MEKNGGYCPCRIQRTPENICVCTEFRNQIADPDFEGFCHCRLYYKEK' A
#
# COMPACT_ATOMS: atom_id res chain seq x y z
N MET A 1 -9.96 0.71 8.17
CA MET A 1 -8.53 0.83 8.55
C MET A 1 -8.33 1.15 10.03
N GLU A 2 -9.34 1.70 10.72
CA GLU A 2 -9.24 2.05 12.15
C GLU A 2 -8.85 0.87 13.06
N LYS A 3 -9.35 -0.35 12.78
CA LYS A 3 -8.99 -1.56 13.55
C LYS A 3 -7.50 -1.91 13.52
N ASN A 4 -6.79 -1.54 12.46
CA ASN A 4 -5.37 -1.85 12.29
C ASN A 4 -4.46 -0.65 12.66
N GLY A 5 -5.02 0.44 13.20
CA GLY A 5 -4.26 1.64 13.56
C GLY A 5 -3.66 2.38 12.36
N GLY A 6 -4.27 2.26 11.19
CA GLY A 6 -3.75 2.87 9.94
C GLY A 6 -2.66 2.07 9.23
N TYR A 7 -2.27 0.91 9.76
CA TYR A 7 -1.28 0.04 9.12
C TYR A 7 -1.91 -0.90 8.07
N CYS A 8 -1.09 -1.29 7.09
CA CYS A 8 -1.44 -2.21 6.02
C CYS A 8 -1.90 -3.56 6.58
N PRO A 9 -3.08 -4.07 6.17
CA PRO A 9 -3.64 -5.27 6.78
C PRO A 9 -2.85 -6.55 6.52
N CYS A 10 -1.98 -6.60 5.49
CA CYS A 10 -1.13 -7.76 5.22
C CYS A 10 0.20 -7.76 6.00
N ARG A 11 0.50 -6.71 6.79
CA ARG A 11 1.77 -6.57 7.51
C ARG A 11 1.56 -6.62 9.03
N ILE A 12 2.34 -7.46 9.70
CA ILE A 12 2.29 -7.63 11.17
C ILE A 12 3.11 -6.53 11.86
N GLN A 13 4.24 -6.13 11.28
CA GLN A 13 5.13 -5.13 11.87
C GLN A 13 4.58 -3.71 11.69
N ARG A 14 4.42 -2.98 12.80
CA ARG A 14 3.96 -1.59 12.82
C ARG A 14 5.13 -0.62 12.64
N THR A 15 5.70 -0.60 11.44
CA THR A 15 6.74 0.35 11.02
C THR A 15 6.14 1.46 10.15
N PRO A 16 6.79 2.64 10.05
CA PRO A 16 6.30 3.74 9.22
C PRO A 16 6.07 3.33 7.75
N GLU A 17 6.86 2.40 7.22
CA GLU A 17 6.76 1.89 5.84
C GLU A 17 5.48 1.09 5.60
N ASN A 18 4.92 0.49 6.65
CA ASN A 18 3.72 -0.31 6.59
C ASN A 18 2.45 0.50 6.87
N ILE A 19 2.53 1.82 7.07
CA ILE A 19 1.34 2.68 7.19
C ILE A 19 0.61 2.68 5.84
N CYS A 20 -0.67 2.31 5.83
CA CYS A 20 -1.48 2.25 4.61
C CYS A 20 -1.77 3.66 4.10
N VAL A 21 -1.54 4.01 2.83
CA VAL A 21 -0.96 3.20 1.73
C VAL A 21 0.53 2.95 1.98
N CYS A 22 0.98 1.70 1.99
CA CYS A 22 2.35 1.34 2.35
C CYS A 22 3.39 1.91 1.37
N THR A 23 4.61 2.14 1.85
CA THR A 23 5.72 2.65 1.04
C THR A 23 6.00 1.78 -0.18
N GLU A 24 5.86 0.45 -0.06
CA GLU A 24 5.97 -0.49 -1.19
C GLU A 24 5.05 -0.10 -2.36
N PHE A 25 3.75 0.13 -2.09
CA PHE A 25 2.82 0.51 -3.15
C PHE A 25 3.05 1.94 -3.62
N ARG A 26 3.45 2.87 -2.73
CA ARG A 26 3.84 4.24 -3.14
C ARG A 26 5.00 4.23 -4.13
N ASN A 27 5.96 3.34 -3.92
CA ASN A 27 7.11 3.20 -4.82
C ASN A 27 6.71 2.54 -6.15
N GLN A 28 5.77 1.59 -6.14
CA GLN A 28 5.23 1.00 -7.38
C GLN A 28 4.51 2.06 -8.23
N ILE A 29 3.60 2.84 -7.63
CA ILE A 29 2.86 3.87 -8.37
C ILE A 29 3.69 5.11 -8.72
N ALA A 30 4.92 5.21 -8.19
CA ALA A 30 5.88 6.24 -8.61
C ALA A 30 6.48 5.93 -9.99
N ASP A 31 6.39 4.67 -10.44
CA ASP A 31 6.69 4.29 -11.81
C ASP A 31 5.50 4.71 -12.72
N PRO A 32 5.70 5.60 -13.70
CA PRO A 32 4.64 6.03 -14.61
C PRO A 32 4.12 4.92 -15.54
N ASP A 33 4.84 3.81 -15.66
CA ASP A 33 4.40 2.64 -16.43
C ASP A 33 3.64 1.61 -15.58
N PHE A 34 3.52 1.81 -14.26
CA PHE A 34 2.82 0.90 -13.38
C PHE A 34 1.30 1.06 -13.47
N GLU A 35 0.64 -0.04 -13.83
CA GLU A 35 -0.81 -0.19 -13.76
C GLU A 35 -1.14 -1.46 -12.98
N GLY A 36 -1.98 -1.34 -11.95
CA GLY A 36 -2.41 -2.51 -11.20
C GLY A 36 -2.86 -2.24 -9.77
N PHE A 37 -3.17 -3.34 -9.10
CA PHE A 37 -3.60 -3.35 -7.70
C PHE A 37 -2.41 -3.43 -6.74
N CYS A 38 -2.56 -2.84 -5.56
CA CYS A 38 -1.69 -3.16 -4.44
C CYS A 38 -1.87 -4.63 -3.99
N HIS A 39 -0.93 -5.17 -3.21
CA HIS A 39 -1.01 -6.55 -2.71
C HIS A 39 -2.32 -6.88 -1.98
N CYS A 40 -2.84 -5.95 -1.19
CA CYS A 40 -4.10 -6.11 -0.46
C CYS A 40 -5.36 -5.90 -1.32
N ARG A 41 -5.19 -5.53 -2.60
CA ARG A 41 -6.26 -5.15 -3.55
C ARG A 41 -7.19 -4.04 -3.05
N LEU A 42 -6.68 -3.17 -2.19
CA LEU A 42 -7.43 -2.02 -1.66
C LEU A 42 -7.32 -0.79 -2.54
N TYR A 43 -6.26 -0.70 -3.34
CA TYR A 43 -5.97 0.43 -4.22
C TYR A 43 -5.60 -0.10 -5.60
N TYR A 44 -6.11 0.57 -6.63
CA TYR A 44 -5.75 0.39 -8.03
C TYR A 44 -5.10 1.69 -8.52
N LYS A 45 -4.00 1.58 -9.25
CA LYS A 45 -3.42 2.68 -10.02
C LYS A 45 -3.66 2.35 -11.49
N GLU A 46 -4.39 3.22 -12.17
CA GLU A 46 -4.42 3.29 -13.63
C GLU A 46 -3.15 4.01 -14.12
N LYS A 47 -2.62 3.61 -15.27
CA LYS A 47 -1.40 4.17 -15.86
C LYS A 47 -1.49 5.69 -16.02
#